data_AF-A0A258NSU4-F1
#
_entry.id   AF-A0A258NSU4-F1
#
_cell.length_a   1.000
_cell.length_b   1.000
_cell.length_c   1.000
_cell.angle_alpha   90.00
_cell.angle_beta   90.00
_cell.angle_gamma   90.00
#
_symmetry.space_group_name_H-M   'P 1'
#
loop_
_entity.id
_entity.type
_entity.pdbx_description
1 polymer ?
#
loop_
_entity_poly.entity_id
_entity_poly.type
_entity_poly.pdbx_seq_one_letter_code
_entity_poly.pdbx_strand_id
1 'polypeptide(L)'
;MTPAERDVALKRMDETIQRFYSSAIQIGNHPFIEFAGVMTAYLKSCQRAHDAGIDFTECNRHAGNPLPMEGFEVSYLNEKLDCIFDGRITASD
;
A
#
# COMPACT_ATOMS: atom_id res chain seq x y z
N MET A 1 -12.11 1.52 13.45
CA MET A 1 -12.87 0.37 12.91
C MET A 1 -12.72 -0.85 13.82
N THR A 2 -13.74 -1.70 13.93
CA THR A 2 -13.64 -3.03 14.56
C THR A 2 -12.78 -3.98 13.70
N PRO A 3 -12.27 -5.10 14.25
CA PRO A 3 -11.52 -6.08 13.47
C PRO A 3 -12.28 -6.58 12.23
N ALA A 4 -13.56 -6.96 12.37
CA ALA A 4 -14.38 -7.43 11.25
C ALA A 4 -14.60 -6.38 10.16
N GLU A 5 -14.74 -5.10 10.54
CA GLU A 5 -14.81 -4.01 9.56
C GLU A 5 -13.48 -3.81 8.82
N ARG A 6 -12.34 -4.00 9.51
CA ARG A 6 -11.01 -3.96 8.88
C ARG A 6 -10.80 -5.10 7.90
N ASP A 7 -11.28 -6.32 8.19
CA ASP A 7 -11.23 -7.44 7.24
C ASP A 7 -11.95 -7.12 5.93
N VAL A 8 -13.15 -6.54 6.06
CA VAL A 8 -13.93 -6.10 4.90
C VAL A 8 -13.21 -4.98 4.15
N ALA A 9 -12.57 -4.05 4.87
CA ALA A 9 -11.79 -2.98 4.25
C ALA A 9 -10.59 -3.52 3.46
N LEU A 10 -9.81 -4.43 4.03
CA LEU A 10 -8.65 -5.06 3.38
C LEU A 10 -9.07 -5.79 2.10
N LYS A 11 -10.16 -6.55 2.14
CA LYS A 11 -10.71 -7.22 0.95
C LYS A 11 -11.12 -6.21 -0.14
N ARG A 12 -11.80 -5.12 0.24
CA ARG A 12 -12.22 -4.08 -0.71
C ARG A 12 -11.05 -3.32 -1.31
N MET A 13 -9.99 -3.09 -0.53
CA MET A 13 -8.74 -2.51 -1.01
C MET A 13 -8.12 -3.40 -2.08
N ASP A 14 -7.98 -4.71 -1.82
CA ASP A 14 -7.46 -5.66 -2.81
C ASP A 14 -8.30 -5.66 -4.10
N GLU A 15 -9.62 -5.81 -3.99
CA GLU A 15 -10.53 -5.77 -5.14
C GLU A 15 -10.39 -4.48 -5.97
N THR A 16 -10.18 -3.34 -5.30
CA THR A 16 -9.98 -2.04 -5.94
C THR A 16 -8.64 -1.99 -6.67
N ILE A 17 -7.57 -2.51 -6.06
CA ILE A 17 -6.24 -2.60 -6.67
C ILE A 17 -6.29 -3.48 -7.92
N GLN A 18 -6.97 -4.63 -7.87
CA GLN A 18 -7.11 -5.51 -9.03
C GLN A 18 -7.84 -4.83 -10.21
N ARG A 19 -8.88 -4.04 -9.93
CA ARG A 19 -9.58 -3.26 -10.95
C ARG A 19 -8.69 -2.18 -11.57
N PHE A 20 -7.92 -1.47 -10.73
CA PHE A 20 -6.94 -0.50 -11.20
C PHE A 20 -5.90 -1.17 -12.09
N TYR A 21 -5.28 -2.25 -11.62
CA TYR A 21 -4.25 -2.98 -12.34
C TYR A 21 -4.74 -3.46 -13.72
N SER A 22 -5.92 -4.09 -13.75
CA SER A 22 -6.55 -4.54 -14.99
C SER A 22 -6.73 -3.40 -15.99
N SER A 23 -7.20 -2.23 -15.51
CA SER A 23 -7.39 -1.04 -16.35
C SER A 23 -6.06 -0.42 -16.79
N ALA A 24 -5.07 -0.34 -15.89
CA ALA A 24 -3.75 0.23 -16.15
C ALA A 24 -2.96 -0.57 -17.20
N ILE A 25 -3.07 -1.90 -17.19
CA ILE A 25 -2.47 -2.75 -18.23
C ILE A 25 -2.98 -2.37 -19.62
N GLN A 26 -4.30 -2.15 -19.77
CA GLN A 26 -4.89 -1.81 -21.06
C GLN A 26 -4.41 -0.46 -21.60
N ILE A 27 -3.95 0.44 -20.72
CA ILE A 27 -3.35 1.73 -21.12
C ILE A 27 -1.92 1.54 -21.67
N GLY A 28 -1.19 0.52 -21.21
CA GLY A 28 0.17 0.23 -21.67
C GLY A 28 1.27 1.17 -21.16
N ASN A 29 0.98 1.97 -20.12
CA ASN A 29 1.97 2.85 -19.49
C ASN A 29 2.61 2.17 -18.27
N HIS A 30 3.82 1.63 -18.42
CA HIS A 30 4.48 0.82 -17.38
C HIS A 30 4.66 1.56 -16.04
N PRO A 31 5.23 2.78 -15.97
CA PRO A 31 5.23 3.56 -14.72
C PRO A 31 3.85 3.72 -14.07
N PHE A 32 2.79 3.86 -14.86
CA PHE A 32 1.44 3.95 -14.32
C PHE A 32 0.94 2.62 -13.73
N ILE A 33 1.34 1.49 -14.32
CA ILE A 33 1.02 0.14 -13.80
C ILE A 33 1.69 -0.08 -12.44
N GLU A 34 2.90 0.42 -12.22
CA GLU A 34 3.64 0.25 -10.95
C GLU A 34 2.93 0.87 -9.74
N PHE A 35 2.01 1.83 -9.92
CA PHE A 35 1.15 2.29 -8.83
C PHE A 35 0.27 1.17 -8.25
N ALA A 36 -0.08 0.14 -9.04
CA ALA A 36 -0.74 -1.05 -8.51
C ALA A 36 0.16 -1.80 -7.52
N GLY A 37 1.47 -1.87 -7.82
CA GLY A 37 2.49 -2.42 -6.93
C GLY A 37 2.63 -1.63 -5.63
N VAL A 38 2.65 -0.29 -5.72
CA VAL A 38 2.67 0.61 -4.55
C VAL A 38 1.44 0.38 -3.67
N MET A 39 0.23 0.36 -4.25
CA MET A 39 -1.00 0.13 -3.48
C MET A 39 -1.02 -1.27 -2.85
N THR A 40 -0.52 -2.29 -3.56
CA THR A 40 -0.42 -3.66 -3.04
C THR A 40 0.55 -3.74 -1.86
N ALA A 41 1.70 -3.07 -1.94
CA ALA A 41 2.66 -3.00 -0.85
C ALA A 41 2.05 -2.35 0.39
N TYR A 42 1.36 -1.21 0.20
CA TYR A 42 0.63 -0.53 1.28
C TYR A 42 -0.44 -1.44 1.91
N LEU A 43 -1.24 -2.13 1.09
CA LEU A 43 -2.23 -3.10 1.57
C LEU A 43 -1.60 -4.19 2.46
N LYS A 44 -0.43 -4.72 2.09
CA LYS A 44 0.27 -5.74 2.90
C LYS A 44 0.70 -5.20 4.26
N SER A 45 1.17 -3.95 4.33
CA SER A 45 1.50 -3.31 5.61
C SER A 45 0.25 -3.08 6.47
N CYS A 46 -0.88 -2.70 5.85
CA CYS A 46 -2.17 -2.64 6.54
C CYS A 46 -2.63 -4.01 7.06
N GLN A 47 -2.44 -5.08 6.28
CA GLN A 47 -2.76 -6.45 6.70
C GLN A 47 -1.92 -6.84 7.93
N ARG A 48 -0.61 -6.61 7.92
CA ARG A 48 0.23 -6.93 9.08
C ARG A 48 -0.15 -6.09 10.30
N ALA A 49 -0.43 -4.80 10.12
CA ALA A 49 -0.92 -3.96 11.21
C ALA A 49 -2.23 -4.53 11.80
N HIS A 50 -3.18 -4.91 10.94
CA HIS A 50 -4.41 -5.58 11.35
C HIS A 50 -4.13 -6.87 12.13
N ASP A 51 -3.25 -7.74 11.63
CA ASP A 51 -2.88 -9.02 12.26
C ASP A 51 -2.24 -8.82 13.64
N ALA A 52 -1.54 -7.68 13.82
CA ALA A 52 -0.97 -7.23 15.10
C ALA A 52 -2.01 -6.55 16.03
N GLY A 53 -3.29 -6.51 15.63
CA GLY A 53 -4.36 -5.85 16.39
C GLY A 53 -4.40 -4.33 16.25
N ILE A 54 -3.57 -3.75 15.38
CA ILE A 54 -3.48 -2.31 15.14
C ILE A 54 -4.54 -1.88 14.13
N ASP A 55 -5.23 -0.79 14.45
CA ASP A 55 -6.17 -0.17 13.52
C ASP A 55 -5.45 0.71 12.49
N PHE A 56 -5.08 0.12 11.34
CA PHE A 56 -4.41 0.84 10.27
C PHE A 56 -5.21 2.04 9.72
N THR A 57 -6.52 2.13 9.98
CA THR A 57 -7.35 3.26 9.52
C THR A 57 -7.18 4.52 10.38
N GLU A 58 -6.62 4.36 11.58
CA GLU A 58 -6.28 5.48 12.47
C GLU A 58 -4.78 5.83 12.42
N CYS A 59 -3.96 5.01 11.75
CA CYS A 59 -2.57 5.35 11.46
C CYS A 59 -2.47 6.59 10.55
N ASN A 60 -1.41 7.39 10.75
CA ASN A 60 -1.09 8.57 9.93
C ASN A 60 -2.17 9.67 9.87
N ARG A 61 -3.19 9.66 10.74
CA ARG A 61 -4.01 10.85 11.02
C ARG A 61 -3.15 11.86 11.78
N HIS A 62 -3.47 13.16 11.72
CA HIS A 62 -2.66 14.26 12.33
C HIS A 62 -2.23 14.06 13.81
N ALA A 63 -2.81 13.10 14.54
CA ALA A 63 -2.44 12.70 15.90
C ALA A 63 -2.29 11.17 16.08
N GLY A 64 -2.24 10.39 14.99
CA GLY A 64 -2.11 8.93 15.00
C GLY A 64 -0.66 8.46 14.90
N ASN A 65 -0.41 7.22 15.32
CA ASN A 65 0.90 6.58 15.15
C ASN A 65 1.19 6.31 13.68
N PRO A 66 2.47 6.28 13.28
CA PRO A 66 2.84 5.80 11.95
C PRO A 66 2.32 4.38 11.73
N LEU A 67 1.97 4.06 10.49
CA LEU A 67 1.72 2.67 10.11
C LEU A 67 3.02 1.89 10.34
N PRO A 68 3.03 0.83 11.16
CA PRO A 68 4.24 0.06 11.39
C PRO A 68 4.65 -0.63 10.10
N MET A 69 5.87 -0.36 9.64
CA MET A 69 6.48 -0.95 8.44
C MET A 69 7.80 -1.63 8.81
N GLU A 70 8.07 -2.77 8.19
CA GLU A 70 9.36 -3.46 8.29
C GLU A 70 10.26 -2.98 7.14
N GLY A 71 11.57 -2.99 7.33
CA GLY A 71 12.52 -2.45 6.35
C GLY A 71 12.43 -3.10 4.96
N PHE A 72 12.00 -4.37 4.88
CA PHE A 72 11.78 -5.04 3.59
C PHE A 72 10.57 -4.49 2.81
N GLU A 73 9.54 -3.98 3.50
CA GLU A 73 8.39 -3.37 2.84
C GLU A 73 8.73 -1.97 2.33
N VAL A 74 9.51 -1.21 3.11
CA VAL A 74 10.02 0.09 2.68
C VAL A 74 10.96 -0.07 1.49
N SER A 75 11.82 -1.10 1.50
CA SER A 75 12.66 -1.46 0.35
C SER A 75 11.83 -1.79 -0.89
N TYR A 76 10.75 -2.58 -0.74
CA TYR A 76 9.87 -2.93 -1.85
C TYR A 76 9.08 -1.71 -2.38
N LEU A 77 8.62 -0.82 -1.49
CA LEU A 77 8.03 0.45 -1.91
C LEU A 77 9.02 1.31 -2.69
N ASN A 78 10.27 1.38 -2.23
CA ASN A 78 11.33 2.12 -2.92
C ASN A 78 11.63 1.53 -4.31
N GLU A 79 11.64 0.20 -4.47
CA GLU A 79 11.75 -0.43 -5.80
C GLU A 79 10.63 0.05 -6.74
N LYS A 80 9.39 0.10 -6.25
CA LYS A 80 8.24 0.56 -7.05
C LYS A 80 8.30 2.04 -7.37
N LEU A 81 8.68 2.88 -6.40
CA LEU A 81 8.83 4.32 -6.60
C LEU A 81 9.99 4.63 -7.55
N ASP A 82 11.05 3.84 -7.53
CA ASP A 82 12.17 3.97 -8.46
C ASP A 82 11.72 3.71 -9.91
N CYS A 83 10.93 2.66 -10.15
CA CYS A 83 10.35 2.40 -11.48
C CYS A 83 9.45 3.55 -11.98
N ILE A 84 8.84 4.33 -11.09
CA ILE A 84 7.92 5.42 -11.45
C ILE A 84 8.67 6.75 -11.64
N PHE A 85 9.61 7.04 -10.75
CA PHE A 85 10.20 8.38 -10.58
C PHE A 85 11.70 8.44 -10.82
N ASP A 86 12.35 7.33 -11.18
CA ASP A 86 13.77 7.27 -11.53
C ASP A 86 14.65 7.83 -10.37
N GLY A 87 14.48 7.24 -9.19
CA GLY A 87 15.21 7.59 -7.97
C GLY A 87 14.88 8.94 -7.32
N ARG A 88 13.97 9.75 -7.90
CA ARG A 88 13.68 11.11 -7.38
C ARG A 88 12.84 11.13 -6.10
N ILE A 89 12.18 10.02 -5.76
CA ILE A 89 11.35 9.88 -4.57
C ILE A 89 11.82 8.63 -3.83
N THR A 90 12.08 8.77 -2.53
CA THR A 90 12.44 7.66 -1.64
C THR A 90 11.68 7.79 -0.33
N ALA A 91 11.23 6.66 0.20
CA ALA A 91 10.72 6.53 1.56
C ALA A 91 11.87 6.20 2.52
N SER A 92 11.85 6.84 3.68
CA SER A 92 12.77 6.61 4.79
C SER A 92 12.06 5.95 5.97
N ASP A 93 12.78 5.11 6.70
CA ASP A 93 12.36 4.53 7.98
C ASP A 93 12.36 5.57 9.12
#